data_AF-D1PYH2-F1
#
_entry.id   AF-D1PYH2-F1
#
_cell.length_a   1.000
_cell.length_b   1.000
_cell.length_c   1.000
_cell.angle_alpha   90.00
_cell.angle_beta   90.00
_cell.angle_gamma   90.00
#
_symmetry.space_group_name_H-M   'P 1'
#
loop_
_entity.id
_entity.type
_entity.pdbx_description
1 polymer ?
#
loop_
_entity_poly.entity_id
_entity_poly.type
_entity_poly.pdbx_seq_one_letter_code
_entity_poly.pdbx_strand_id
1 'polypeptide(L)'
;MKELHPNILNDYEHQVNKLIELHREESDFPEMESFGVNRELLDDYLFNYQAILDSEGSQRSQQTVYGIIALVPVIVLSAFPIQLLPWKNETLTLLVGIVVGVALSLIIKGIRVVMKRRNLQRHKDSNPDVVAYVDAVINYHNNKQD
;
A
#
# COMPACT_ATOMS: atom_id res chain seq x y z
N MET A 1 0.66 13.24 -24.34
CA MET A 1 1.47 13.14 -23.10
C MET A 1 1.22 11.76 -22.55
N LYS A 2 2.26 10.94 -22.35
CA LYS A 2 2.12 9.56 -21.87
C LYS A 2 1.32 9.57 -20.59
N GLU A 3 0.15 8.97 -20.64
CA GLU A 3 -0.70 8.77 -19.49
C GLU A 3 0.11 8.06 -18.41
N LEU A 4 -0.17 8.45 -17.16
CA LEU A 4 0.45 7.89 -15.98
C LEU A 4 0.42 6.37 -16.11
N HIS A 5 1.59 5.72 -16.09
CA HIS A 5 1.62 4.29 -15.83
C HIS A 5 1.27 4.08 -14.35
N PRO A 6 0.15 3.42 -14.06
CA PRO A 6 0.15 2.27 -13.20
C PRO A 6 -0.19 1.09 -14.12
N ASN A 7 0.77 0.68 -14.95
CA ASN A 7 0.58 -0.50 -15.81
C ASN A 7 1.78 -1.46 -15.71
N ILE A 8 2.36 -1.55 -14.51
CA ILE A 8 3.40 -2.53 -14.19
C ILE A 8 2.93 -3.48 -13.07
N LEU A 9 1.85 -3.14 -12.32
CA LEU A 9 1.09 -4.05 -11.46
C LEU A 9 -0.23 -4.41 -12.16
N ASN A 10 -0.17 -5.38 -13.06
CA ASN A 10 -1.36 -6.13 -13.46
C ASN A 10 -1.75 -6.96 -12.21
N ASP A 11 -2.97 -6.78 -11.68
CA ASP A 11 -3.42 -7.18 -10.33
C ASP A 11 -2.79 -8.46 -9.78
N TYR A 12 -2.37 -8.44 -8.51
CA TYR A 12 -1.86 -9.64 -7.83
C TYR A 12 -2.84 -10.83 -7.98
N GLU A 13 -4.13 -10.55 -7.91
CA GLU A 13 -5.21 -11.50 -8.22
C GLU A 13 -5.11 -12.07 -9.64
N HIS A 14 -5.05 -11.20 -10.66
CA HIS A 14 -4.94 -11.63 -12.05
C HIS A 14 -3.64 -12.39 -12.33
N GLN A 15 -2.53 -11.98 -11.71
CA GLN A 15 -1.26 -12.68 -11.83
C GLN A 15 -1.36 -14.11 -11.31
N VAL A 16 -1.83 -14.29 -10.07
CA VAL A 16 -1.97 -15.63 -9.47
C VAL A 16 -2.97 -16.47 -10.26
N ASN A 17 -4.12 -15.91 -10.65
CA ASN A 17 -5.11 -16.63 -11.44
C ASN A 17 -4.58 -17.07 -12.81
N LYS A 18 -3.79 -16.23 -13.48
CA LYS A 18 -3.14 -16.58 -14.74
C LYS A 18 -2.11 -17.70 -14.57
N LEU A 19 -1.34 -17.70 -13.48
CA LEU A 19 -0.37 -18.78 -13.20
C LEU A 19 -1.08 -20.11 -13.00
N ILE A 20 -2.21 -20.10 -12.29
CA ILE A 20 -3.04 -21.29 -12.10
C ILE A 20 -3.58 -21.76 -13.45
N GLU A 21 -4.21 -20.88 -14.23
CA GLU A 21 -4.75 -21.25 -15.54
C GLU A 21 -3.69 -21.83 -16.49
N LEU A 22 -2.47 -21.30 -16.45
CA LEU A 22 -1.37 -21.74 -17.31
C LEU A 22 -0.86 -23.15 -16.98
N HIS A 23 -0.82 -23.52 -15.69
CA HIS A 23 -0.14 -24.73 -15.22
C HIS A 23 -1.05 -25.79 -14.61
N ARG A 24 -2.35 -25.51 -14.42
CA ARG A 24 -3.30 -26.41 -13.72
C ARG A 24 -3.42 -27.81 -14.33
N GLU A 25 -3.22 -27.95 -15.64
CA GLU A 25 -3.30 -29.24 -16.34
C GLU A 25 -2.01 -30.06 -16.25
N GLU A 26 -0.95 -29.52 -15.65
CA GLU A 26 0.34 -30.20 -15.51
C GLU A 26 0.34 -31.14 -14.29
N SER A 27 0.88 -32.36 -14.46
CA SER A 27 0.81 -33.40 -13.42
C SER A 27 1.55 -33.07 -12.12
N ASP A 28 2.56 -32.21 -12.18
CA ASP A 28 3.38 -31.80 -11.03
C ASP A 28 2.92 -30.46 -10.42
N PHE A 29 1.82 -29.87 -10.92
CA PHE A 29 1.31 -28.60 -10.41
C PHE A 29 0.69 -28.76 -9.02
N PRO A 30 0.93 -27.83 -8.07
CA PRO A 30 0.30 -27.88 -6.76
C PRO A 30 -1.23 -27.83 -6.84
N GLU A 31 -1.89 -28.86 -6.31
CA GLU A 31 -3.35 -28.92 -6.23
C GLU A 31 -3.88 -28.17 -5.00
N MET A 32 -4.93 -27.35 -5.16
CA MET A 32 -5.53 -26.59 -4.05
C MET A 32 -5.99 -27.49 -2.89
N GLU A 33 -6.53 -28.66 -3.21
CA GLU A 33 -7.05 -29.63 -2.25
C GLU A 33 -5.95 -30.14 -1.30
N SER A 34 -4.71 -30.25 -1.78
CA SER A 34 -3.56 -30.67 -0.96
C SER A 34 -3.19 -29.68 0.14
N PHE A 35 -3.62 -28.42 0.01
CA PHE A 35 -3.44 -27.36 0.99
C PHE A 35 -4.70 -27.09 1.83
N GLY A 36 -5.79 -27.85 1.62
CA GLY A 36 -7.07 -27.57 2.27
C GLY A 36 -7.74 -26.27 1.79
N VAL A 37 -7.30 -25.74 0.63
CA VAL A 37 -7.81 -24.51 0.04
C VAL A 37 -8.87 -24.84 -0.99
N ASN A 38 -9.95 -24.07 -1.02
CA ASN A 38 -10.95 -24.13 -2.09
C ASN A 38 -10.88 -22.85 -2.94
N ARG A 39 -11.60 -22.85 -4.07
CA ARG A 39 -11.58 -21.71 -5.01
C ARG A 39 -12.11 -20.42 -4.38
N GLU A 40 -13.16 -20.51 -3.57
CA GLU A 40 -13.78 -19.37 -2.90
C GLU A 40 -12.82 -18.69 -1.92
N LEU A 41 -12.15 -19.46 -1.04
CA LEU A 41 -11.15 -18.95 -0.10
C LEU A 41 -9.97 -18.30 -0.80
N LEU A 42 -9.54 -18.86 -1.94
CA LEU A 42 -8.47 -18.28 -2.74
C LEU A 42 -8.91 -16.93 -3.34
N ASP A 43 -10.07 -16.88 -3.97
CA ASP A 43 -10.58 -15.66 -4.63
C ASP A 43 -10.83 -14.55 -3.59
N ASP A 44 -11.43 -14.88 -2.45
CA ASP A 44 -11.64 -13.96 -1.33
C ASP A 44 -10.31 -13.42 -0.78
N TYR A 45 -9.31 -14.29 -0.61
CA TYR A 45 -7.99 -13.89 -0.14
C TYR A 45 -7.31 -12.93 -1.14
N LEU A 46 -7.30 -13.28 -2.44
CA LEU A 46 -6.65 -12.47 -3.48
C LEU A 46 -7.34 -11.11 -3.63
N PHE A 47 -8.67 -11.09 -3.63
CA PHE A 47 -9.45 -9.86 -3.71
C PHE A 47 -9.16 -8.93 -2.53
N ASN A 48 -9.21 -9.45 -1.30
CA ASN A 48 -8.93 -8.65 -0.10
C ASN A 48 -7.47 -8.19 -0.04
N TYR A 49 -6.54 -9.02 -0.48
CA TYR A 49 -5.12 -8.66 -0.57
C TYR A 49 -4.92 -7.49 -1.55
N GLN A 50 -5.53 -7.56 -2.73
CA GLN A 50 -5.49 -6.49 -3.73
C GLN A 50 -6.15 -5.22 -3.20
N ALA A 51 -7.29 -5.32 -2.53
CA ALA A 51 -7.96 -4.17 -1.91
C ALA A 51 -7.07 -3.45 -0.88
N ILE A 52 -6.28 -4.19 -0.09
CA ILE A 52 -5.30 -3.59 0.84
C ILE A 52 -4.19 -2.88 0.08
N LEU A 53 -3.70 -3.45 -1.03
CA LEU A 53 -2.69 -2.84 -1.87
C LEU A 53 -3.18 -1.51 -2.48
N ASP A 54 -4.43 -1.47 -2.93
CA ASP A 54 -5.00 -0.32 -3.66
C ASP A 54 -5.67 0.73 -2.76
N SER A 55 -5.72 0.47 -1.45
CA SER A 55 -6.37 1.33 -0.44
C SER A 55 -5.88 2.79 -0.37
N GLU A 56 -4.69 3.10 -0.89
CA GLU A 56 -4.08 4.43 -0.77
C GLU A 56 -4.52 5.41 -1.87
N GLY A 57 -5.26 4.95 -2.88
CA GLY A 57 -5.67 5.76 -4.02
C GLY A 57 -4.50 6.27 -4.87
N SER A 58 -4.77 7.15 -5.84
CA SER A 58 -3.74 7.60 -6.77
C SER A 58 -2.63 8.43 -6.10
N GLN A 59 -1.40 8.32 -6.63
CA GLN A 59 -0.25 9.10 -6.15
C GLN A 59 -0.54 10.61 -6.12
N ARG A 60 -1.26 11.12 -7.12
CA ARG A 60 -1.67 12.53 -7.20
C ARG A 60 -2.63 12.93 -6.08
N SER A 61 -3.61 12.07 -5.76
CA SER A 61 -4.54 12.31 -4.65
C SER A 61 -3.78 12.35 -3.32
N GLN A 62 -2.91 11.36 -3.09
CA GLN A 62 -2.08 11.31 -1.89
C GLN A 62 -1.21 12.55 -1.72
N GLN A 63 -0.50 12.98 -2.76
CA GLN A 63 0.35 14.17 -2.72
C GLN A 63 -0.44 15.44 -2.41
N THR A 64 -1.65 15.56 -2.96
CA THR A 64 -2.54 16.69 -2.68
C THR A 64 -2.92 16.74 -1.20
N VAL A 65 -3.34 15.59 -0.63
CA VAL A 65 -3.70 15.49 0.79
C VAL A 65 -2.51 15.83 1.69
N TYR A 66 -1.33 15.28 1.41
CA TYR A 66 -0.12 15.56 2.19
C TYR A 66 0.36 17.01 2.07
N GLY A 67 0.16 17.64 0.91
CA GLY A 67 0.42 19.06 0.71
C GLY A 67 -0.52 19.94 1.54
N ILE A 68 -1.82 19.63 1.55
CA ILE A 68 -2.80 20.33 2.39
C ILE A 68 -2.43 20.21 3.87
N ILE A 69 -2.10 19.00 4.34
CA ILE A 69 -1.66 18.76 5.73
C ILE A 69 -0.43 19.60 6.08
N ALA A 70 0.54 19.72 5.16
CA ALA A 70 1.74 20.51 5.39
C ALA A 70 1.46 22.02 5.51
N LEU A 71 0.36 22.52 4.94
CA LEU A 71 -0.02 23.93 5.04
C LEU A 71 -0.76 24.26 6.35
N VAL A 72 -1.38 23.28 7.01
CA VAL A 72 -2.18 23.51 8.22
C VAL A 72 -1.39 24.27 9.30
N PRO A 73 -0.15 23.89 9.67
CA PRO A 73 0.59 24.62 10.71
C PRO A 73 0.92 26.06 10.32
N VAL A 74 1.15 26.33 9.02
CA VAL A 74 1.40 27.68 8.53
C VAL A 74 0.15 28.55 8.71
N ILE A 75 -1.02 28.03 8.34
CA ILE A 75 -2.31 28.73 8.50
C ILE A 75 -2.61 28.97 9.99
N VAL A 76 -2.41 27.96 10.84
CA VAL A 76 -2.64 28.06 12.28
C VAL A 76 -1.73 29.14 12.89
N LEU A 77 -0.43 29.13 12.59
CA LEU A 77 0.50 30.14 13.11
C LEU A 77 0.17 31.55 12.59
N SER A 78 -0.31 31.66 11.36
CA SER A 78 -0.71 32.94 10.75
C SER A 78 -1.95 33.55 11.40
N ALA A 79 -2.76 32.75 12.10
CA ALA A 79 -3.93 33.24 12.82
C ALA A 79 -3.59 33.89 14.17
N PHE A 80 -2.36 33.74 14.67
CA PHE A 80 -1.93 34.33 15.94
C PHE A 80 -1.15 35.64 15.73
N PRO A 81 -1.40 36.67 16.56
CA PRO A 81 -0.59 37.89 16.53
C PRO A 81 0.84 37.57 16.98
N ILE A 82 1.82 38.14 16.28
CA ILE A 82 3.26 37.83 16.43
C ILE A 82 3.76 38.05 17.86
N GLN A 83 3.15 38.97 18.60
CA GLN A 83 3.51 39.27 19.99
C GLN A 83 3.25 38.10 20.95
N LEU A 84 2.30 37.22 20.62
CA LEU A 84 1.98 36.02 21.39
C LEU A 84 2.88 34.82 21.04
N LEU A 85 3.66 34.93 19.95
CA LEU A 85 4.52 33.84 19.51
C LEU A 85 5.90 33.90 20.18
N PRO A 86 6.53 32.74 20.49
CA PRO A 86 7.78 32.69 21.24
C PRO A 86 8.91 33.50 20.61
N TRP A 87 8.95 33.55 19.28
CA TRP A 87 10.04 34.14 18.52
C TRP A 87 9.82 35.62 18.18
N LYS A 88 8.59 36.13 18.31
CA LYS A 88 8.18 37.50 17.95
C LYS A 88 8.74 38.01 16.62
N ASN A 89 8.96 37.09 15.68
CA ASN A 89 9.60 37.31 14.40
C ASN A 89 8.80 36.57 13.32
N GLU A 90 8.39 37.32 12.30
CA GLU A 90 7.55 36.84 11.20
C GLU A 90 8.25 35.76 10.37
N THR A 91 9.50 35.99 9.98
CA THR A 91 10.28 35.08 9.14
C THR A 91 10.55 33.76 9.84
N LEU A 92 10.91 33.80 11.13
CA LEU A 92 11.15 32.59 11.92
C LEU A 92 9.86 31.79 12.13
N THR A 93 8.74 32.47 12.38
CA THR A 93 7.43 31.82 12.54
C THR A 93 7.02 31.08 11.27
N LEU A 94 7.19 31.71 10.09
CA LEU A 94 6.88 31.08 8.82
C LEU A 94 7.76 29.85 8.56
N LEU A 95 9.07 29.96 8.80
CA LEU A 95 10.01 28.85 8.62
C LEU A 95 9.66 27.67 9.53
N VAL A 96 9.36 27.94 10.81
CA VAL A 96 8.91 26.91 11.76
C VAL A 96 7.61 26.26 11.27
N GLY A 97 6.63 27.03 10.81
CA GLY A 97 5.38 26.51 10.27
C GLY A 97 5.59 25.55 9.10
N ILE A 98 6.47 25.91 8.16
CA ILE A 98 6.81 25.05 7.01
C ILE A 98 7.49 23.77 7.48
N VAL A 99 8.52 23.88 8.34
CA VAL A 99 9.27 22.72 8.84
C VAL A 99 8.36 21.76 9.60
N VAL A 100 7.52 22.29 10.49
CA VAL A 100 6.54 21.50 11.26
C VAL A 100 5.51 20.86 10.33
N GLY A 101 5.01 21.60 9.34
CA GLY A 101 4.07 21.08 8.34
C GLY A 101 4.63 19.91 7.53
N VAL A 102 5.85 20.07 7.01
CA VAL A 102 6.54 19.01 6.26
C VAL A 102 6.80 17.81 7.17
N ALA A 103 7.31 18.02 8.39
CA ALA A 103 7.56 16.94 9.35
C ALA A 103 6.27 16.18 9.69
N LEU A 104 5.18 16.89 9.97
CA LEU A 104 3.88 16.30 10.26
C LEU A 104 3.36 15.45 9.09
N SER A 105 3.48 15.97 7.87
CA SER A 105 3.07 15.28 6.65
C SER A 105 3.85 13.98 6.43
N LEU A 106 5.17 14.01 6.67
CA LEU A 106 6.03 12.83 6.61
C LEU A 106 5.71 11.79 7.68
N ILE A 107 5.43 12.23 8.92
CA ILE A 107 5.03 11.35 10.02
C ILE A 107 3.73 10.62 9.66
N ILE A 108 2.71 11.33 9.20
CA ILE A 108 1.41 10.74 8.82
C ILE A 108 1.59 9.75 7.66
N LYS A 109 2.39 10.10 6.66
CA LYS A 109 2.72 9.19 5.56
C LYS A 109 3.42 7.93 6.06
N GLY A 110 4.39 8.07 6.96
CA GLY A 110 5.09 6.94 7.58
C GLY A 110 4.15 6.01 8.34
N ILE A 111 3.24 6.57 9.16
CA ILE A 111 2.22 5.81 9.88
C ILE A 111 1.34 5.02 8.91
N ARG A 112 0.86 5.63 7.82
CA ARG A 112 0.03 4.95 6.81
C ARG A 112 0.75 3.78 6.15
N VAL A 113 2.02 3.96 5.77
CA VAL A 113 2.84 2.88 5.20
C VAL A 113 2.99 1.72 6.20
N VAL A 114 3.24 2.03 7.48
CA VAL A 114 3.35 1.01 8.53
C VAL A 114 2.01 0.30 8.74
N MET A 115 0.90 1.02 8.79
CA MET A 115 -0.44 0.43 8.95
C MET A 115 -0.78 -0.50 7.79
N LYS A 116 -0.51 -0.09 6.54
CA LYS A 116 -0.69 -0.93 5.35
C LYS A 116 0.11 -2.22 5.45
N ARG A 117 1.40 -2.13 5.80
CA ARG A 117 2.25 -3.31 6.00
C ARG A 117 1.71 -4.24 7.09
N ARG A 118 1.27 -3.69 8.21
CA ARG A 118 0.68 -4.48 9.32
C ARG A 118 -0.63 -5.13 8.92
N ASN A 119 -1.47 -4.44 8.15
CA ASN A 119 -2.73 -5.00 7.68
C ASN A 119 -2.49 -6.14 6.70
N LEU A 120 -1.53 -5.97 5.79
CA LEU A 120 -1.10 -7.00 4.85
C LEU A 120 -0.53 -8.23 5.57
N GLN A 121 0.33 -8.03 6.57
CA GLN A 121 0.87 -9.11 7.41
C GLN A 121 -0.24 -9.84 8.14
N ARG A 122 -1.16 -9.13 8.81
CA ARG A 122 -2.30 -9.76 9.47
C ARG A 122 -3.18 -10.57 8.53
N HIS A 123 -3.40 -10.07 7.32
CA HIS A 123 -4.18 -10.78 6.30
C HIS A 123 -3.49 -12.09 5.86
N LYS A 124 -2.15 -12.08 5.74
CA LYS A 124 -1.36 -13.28 5.49
C LYS A 124 -1.41 -14.26 6.67
N ASP A 125 -1.19 -13.76 7.89
CA ASP A 125 -1.16 -14.57 9.11
C ASP A 125 -2.52 -15.23 9.41
N SER A 126 -3.63 -14.61 8.97
CA SER A 126 -4.98 -15.13 9.14
C SER A 126 -5.36 -16.21 8.11
N ASN A 127 -4.60 -16.34 7.02
CA ASN A 127 -4.86 -17.28 5.93
C ASN A 127 -3.60 -18.07 5.54
N PRO A 128 -2.97 -18.80 6.50
CA PRO A 128 -1.68 -19.45 6.27
C PRO A 128 -1.73 -20.50 5.15
N ASP A 129 -2.84 -21.23 5.03
CA ASP A 129 -3.02 -22.29 4.04
C ASP A 129 -3.11 -21.74 2.61
N VAL A 130 -3.85 -20.64 2.44
CA VAL A 130 -3.97 -19.94 1.15
C VAL A 130 -2.64 -19.30 0.75
N VAL A 131 -1.91 -18.73 1.70
CA VAL A 131 -0.56 -18.19 1.46
C VAL A 131 0.39 -19.29 1.00
N ALA A 132 0.40 -20.43 1.68
CA ALA A 132 1.25 -21.57 1.31
C ALA A 132 0.95 -22.08 -0.12
N TYR A 133 -0.32 -22.15 -0.49
CA TYR A 133 -0.73 -22.50 -1.84
C TYR A 133 -0.25 -21.47 -2.88
N VAL A 134 -0.50 -20.18 -2.65
CA VAL A 134 -0.08 -19.10 -3.57
C VAL A 134 1.44 -19.07 -3.73
N ASP A 135 2.19 -19.25 -2.64
CA ASP A 135 3.65 -19.34 -2.68
C ASP A 135 4.11 -20.57 -3.48
N ALA A 136 3.45 -21.72 -3.34
CA ALA A 136 3.75 -22.91 -4.13
C ALA A 136 3.51 -22.70 -5.63
N VAL A 137 2.41 -22.05 -6.01
CA VAL A 137 2.09 -21.71 -7.41
C VAL A 137 3.14 -20.77 -8.00
N ILE A 138 3.54 -19.73 -7.26
CA ILE A 138 4.56 -18.76 -7.71
C ILE A 138 5.93 -19.45 -7.86
N ASN A 139 6.32 -20.28 -6.88
CA ASN A 139 7.59 -21.00 -6.92
C ASN A 139 7.64 -22.02 -8.07
N TYR A 140 6.53 -22.71 -8.35
CA TYR A 140 6.43 -23.63 -9.49
C TYR A 140 6.75 -22.93 -10.81
N HIS A 141 6.15 -21.76 -11.03
CA HIS A 141 6.38 -20.96 -12.24
C HIS A 141 7.84 -20.49 -12.35
N ASN A 142 8.42 -20.00 -11.25
CA ASN A 142 9.81 -19.50 -11.23
C ASN A 142 10.81 -20.62 -11.53
N ASN A 143 10.65 -21.79 -10.89
CA ASN A 143 11.54 -22.93 -11.08
C ASN A 143 11.48 -23.53 -12.51
N LYS A 144 10.42 -23.23 -13.28
CA LYS A 144 10.26 -23.70 -14.65
C LYS A 144 10.83 -22.72 -15.69
N GLN A 145 11.15 -21.49 -15.29
CA GLN A 145 11.78 -20.49 -16.16
C GLN A 145 13.32 -20.49 -16.08
N ASP A 146 13.89 -21.13 -15.07
CA ASP A 146 15.33 -21.40 -14.91
C ASP A 146 15.75 -22.70 -15.63
#